data_AF-A0A1C5ESG1-F1
#
_entry.id   AF-A0A1C5ESG1-F1
#
_cell.length_a   1.000
_cell.length_b   1.000
_cell.length_c   1.000
_cell.angle_alpha   90.00
_cell.angle_beta   90.00
_cell.angle_gamma   90.00
#
_symmetry.space_group_name_H-M   'P 1'
#
loop_
_entity.id
_entity.type
_entity.pdbx_description
1 polymer ?
#
loop_
_entity_poly.entity_id
_entity_poly.type
_entity_poly.pdbx_seq_one_letter_code
_entity_poly.pdbx_strand_id
1 'polypeptide(L)'
;MPSAEHRSHEGLNNRAENSHQPRRQRERAMKGFRSVGGAQRFLSAFSGSSPHFRPHRHLMTASDHRAEMTVRFVIWDQITQAASRPTTA
;
A
#
# COMPACT_ATOMS: atom_id res chain seq x y z
N MET A 1 38.38 13.91 -11.04
CA MET A 1 37.12 13.41 -10.47
C MET A 1 37.44 12.80 -9.11
N PRO A 2 37.05 13.42 -7.97
CA PRO A 2 37.36 12.83 -6.68
C PRO A 2 36.54 11.54 -6.51
N SER A 3 37.26 10.45 -6.24
CA SER A 3 36.69 9.13 -5.95
C SER A 3 35.78 9.25 -4.72
N ALA A 4 34.49 8.93 -4.87
CA ALA A 4 33.58 8.94 -3.74
C ALA A 4 34.01 7.83 -2.76
N GLU A 5 34.46 8.21 -1.57
CA GLU A 5 34.81 7.26 -0.51
C GLU A 5 33.61 6.33 -0.23
N HIS A 6 33.78 5.04 -0.48
CA HIS A 6 32.79 4.04 -0.14
C HIS A 6 32.78 3.83 1.39
N ARG A 7 31.86 4.48 2.10
CA ARG A 7 31.67 4.31 3.54
C ARG A 7 30.68 3.20 3.84
N SER A 8 31.17 2.03 4.25
CA SER A 8 30.38 0.85 4.63
C SER A 8 29.81 0.91 6.05
N HIS A 9 29.31 2.07 6.50
CA HIS A 9 28.65 2.17 7.82
C HIS A 9 27.15 1.89 7.67
N GLU A 10 26.68 0.77 8.22
CA GLU A 10 25.34 0.19 8.02
C GLU A 10 24.16 1.15 8.32
N GLY A 11 24.38 2.22 9.10
CA GLY A 11 23.32 3.16 9.49
C GLY A 11 23.04 4.31 8.51
N LEU A 12 23.91 4.60 7.53
CA LEU A 12 23.73 5.77 6.65
C LEU A 12 22.67 5.58 5.57
N ASN A 13 22.43 4.33 5.15
CA ASN A 13 21.42 3.99 4.15
C ASN A 13 20.00 3.90 4.72
N ASN A 14 19.83 3.93 6.05
CA ASN A 14 18.52 3.78 6.69
C ASN A 14 17.50 4.83 6.21
N ARG A 15 17.90 6.07 5.89
CA ARG A 15 16.94 7.09 5.42
C ARG A 15 16.45 6.82 4.00
N ALA A 16 17.36 6.51 3.09
CA ALA A 16 17.02 6.15 1.72
C ALA A 16 16.22 4.83 1.68
N GLU A 17 16.61 3.85 2.49
CA GLU A 17 15.96 2.56 2.58
C GLU A 17 14.57 2.63 3.24
N ASN A 18 14.43 3.38 4.33
CA ASN A 18 13.13 3.60 4.99
C ASN A 18 12.15 4.38 4.12
N SER A 19 12.62 5.29 3.25
CA SER A 19 11.76 5.99 2.30
C SER A 19 11.03 5.04 1.33
N HIS A 20 11.58 3.85 1.10
CA HIS A 20 11.01 2.83 0.24
C HIS A 20 10.16 1.78 0.98
N GLN A 21 10.07 1.81 2.32
CA GLN A 21 9.30 0.81 3.08
C GLN A 21 7.86 0.66 2.60
N PRO A 22 7.08 1.73 2.34
CA PRO A 22 5.70 1.59 1.86
C PRO A 22 5.62 0.87 0.52
N ARG A 23 6.59 1.12 -0.38
CA ARG A 23 6.71 0.44 -1.67
C ARG A 23 7.08 -1.03 -1.49
N ARG A 24 8.09 -1.32 -0.68
CA ARG A 24 8.56 -2.69 -0.36
C ARG A 24 7.47 -3.53 0.29
N GLN A 25 6.71 -2.96 1.22
CA GLN A 25 5.60 -3.66 1.89
C GLN A 25 4.53 -4.08 0.88
N ARG A 26 4.20 -3.20 -0.09
CA ARG A 26 3.24 -3.48 -1.15
C ARG A 26 3.76 -4.51 -2.15
N GLU A 27 5.03 -4.44 -2.54
CA GLU A 27 5.69 -5.46 -3.38
C GLU A 27 5.68 -6.84 -2.71
N ARG A 28 5.99 -6.90 -1.40
CA ARG A 28 6.00 -8.15 -0.60
C ARG A 28 4.62 -8.78 -0.47
N ALA A 29 3.56 -7.98 -0.26
CA ALA A 29 2.19 -8.48 -0.22
C ALA A 29 1.77 -9.17 -1.53
N MET A 30 2.38 -8.80 -2.66
CA MET A 30 2.01 -9.24 -4.00
C MET A 30 3.00 -10.24 -4.63
N LYS A 31 3.93 -10.84 -3.86
CA LYS A 31 4.94 -11.81 -4.36
C LYS A 31 5.75 -11.32 -5.59
N GLY A 32 5.95 -10.01 -5.73
CA GLY A 32 6.75 -9.38 -6.79
C GLY A 32 6.01 -9.12 -8.10
N PHE A 33 6.36 -8.01 -8.78
CA PHE A 33 5.84 -7.66 -10.10
C PHE A 33 6.85 -8.01 -11.19
N ARG A 34 6.36 -8.49 -12.35
CA ARG A 34 7.21 -8.82 -13.51
C ARG A 34 7.86 -7.59 -14.17
N SER A 35 7.35 -6.38 -13.91
CA SER A 35 7.93 -5.13 -14.42
C SER A 35 7.69 -3.96 -13.49
N VAL A 36 8.56 -2.94 -13.58
CA VAL A 36 8.45 -1.68 -12.83
C VAL A 36 7.17 -0.93 -13.20
N GLY A 37 6.83 -0.86 -14.50
CA GLY A 37 5.60 -0.21 -14.96
C GLY A 37 4.33 -0.89 -14.41
N GLY A 38 4.33 -2.22 -14.31
CA GLY A 38 3.23 -2.97 -13.68
C GLY A 38 3.09 -2.65 -12.19
N ALA A 39 4.22 -2.59 -11.47
CA ALA A 39 4.23 -2.16 -10.08
C ALA A 39 3.70 -0.73 -9.92
N GLN A 40 4.11 0.20 -10.78
CA GLN A 40 3.75 1.61 -10.65
C GLN A 40 2.26 1.86 -10.92
N ARG A 41 1.69 1.22 -11.95
CA ARG A 41 0.24 1.28 -12.22
C ARG A 41 -0.57 0.74 -11.03
N PHE A 42 -0.13 -0.39 -10.47
CA PHE A 42 -0.76 -0.94 -9.27
C PHE A 42 -0.64 0.02 -8.07
N LEU A 43 0.56 0.52 -7.78
CA LEU A 43 0.80 1.42 -6.65
C LEU A 43 -0.03 2.70 -6.75
N SER A 44 -0.25 3.21 -7.97
CA SER A 44 -1.08 4.38 -8.24
C SER A 44 -2.56 4.13 -7.93
N ALA A 45 -3.10 2.96 -8.26
CA ALA A 45 -4.49 2.62 -7.96
C ALA A 45 -4.68 2.21 -6.48
N PHE A 46 -3.72 1.47 -5.93
CA PHE A 46 -3.77 0.93 -4.58
C PHE A 46 -3.48 1.98 -3.50
N SER A 47 -2.75 3.05 -3.81
CA SER A 47 -2.43 4.11 -2.84
C SER A 47 -3.69 4.76 -2.26
N GLY A 48 -4.74 4.95 -3.07
CA GLY A 48 -5.99 5.57 -2.65
C GLY A 48 -6.84 4.69 -1.73
N SER A 49 -6.88 3.37 -1.99
CA SER A 49 -7.73 2.44 -1.23
C SER A 49 -7.02 1.83 -0.01
N SER A 50 -5.69 1.74 -0.01
CA SER A 50 -4.95 1.07 1.05
C SER A 50 -5.19 1.62 2.47
N PRO A 51 -5.33 2.93 2.73
CA PRO A 51 -5.60 3.44 4.08
C PRO A 51 -6.96 2.97 4.62
N HIS A 52 -7.97 2.87 3.76
CA HIS A 52 -9.31 2.38 4.12
C HIS A 52 -9.28 0.95 4.66
N PHE A 53 -8.34 0.10 4.23
CA PHE A 53 -8.24 -1.29 4.71
C PHE A 53 -7.19 -1.49 5.82
N ARG A 54 -6.68 -0.41 6.41
CA ARG A 54 -5.69 -0.47 7.50
C ARG A 54 -6.20 0.22 8.76
N PRO A 55 -7.30 -0.28 9.38
CA PRO A 55 -7.68 0.17 10.72
C PRO A 55 -6.56 -0.14 11.71
N HIS A 56 -6.49 0.65 12.80
CA HIS A 56 -5.48 0.49 13.84
C HIS A 56 -5.71 -0.81 14.62
N ARG A 57 -5.36 -1.96 14.04
CA ARG A 57 -5.58 -3.31 14.60
C ARG A 57 -5.05 -3.47 16.02
N HIS A 58 -3.95 -2.79 16.35
CA HIS A 58 -3.34 -2.83 17.68
C HIS A 58 -4.18 -2.13 18.76
N LEU A 59 -5.20 -1.36 18.37
CA LEU A 59 -6.14 -0.69 19.27
C LEU A 59 -7.48 -1.42 19.37
N MET A 60 -7.64 -2.57 18.72
CA MET A 60 -8.93 -3.25 18.58
C MET A 60 -8.84 -4.69 19.08
N THR A 61 -9.94 -5.19 19.65
CA THR A 61 -10.10 -6.62 19.86
C THR A 61 -10.26 -7.35 18.52
N ALA A 62 -10.07 -8.68 18.53
CA ALA A 62 -10.23 -9.47 17.30
C ALA A 62 -11.66 -9.43 16.75
N SER A 63 -12.69 -9.37 17.61
CA SER A 63 -14.09 -9.26 17.19
C SER A 63 -14.37 -7.91 16.55
N ASP A 64 -13.92 -6.82 17.18
CA ASP A 64 -14.18 -5.46 16.68
C ASP A 64 -13.49 -5.24 15.35
N HIS A 65 -12.25 -5.71 15.20
CA HIS A 65 -11.54 -5.66 13.94
C HIS A 65 -12.29 -6.42 12.83
N ARG A 66 -12.88 -7.59 13.12
CA ARG A 66 -13.66 -8.33 12.11
C ARG A 66 -14.92 -7.58 11.72
N ALA A 67 -15.66 -7.04 12.70
CA ALA A 67 -16.86 -6.25 12.44
C ALA A 67 -16.54 -5.00 11.59
N GLU A 68 -15.49 -4.26 11.95
CA GLU A 68 -15.02 -3.09 11.22
C GLU A 68 -14.60 -3.43 9.78
N MET A 69 -13.91 -4.55 9.58
CA MET A 69 -13.55 -5.00 8.23
C MET A 69 -14.79 -5.35 7.41
N THR A 70 -15.80 -6.01 7.99
CA THR A 70 -17.08 -6.28 7.31
C THR A 70 -17.73 -5.00 6.82
N VAL A 71 -17.84 -3.98 7.70
CA VAL A 71 -18.41 -2.66 7.34
C VAL A 71 -17.61 -2.00 6.21
N ARG A 72 -16.28 -2.00 6.32
CA ARG A 72 -15.39 -1.40 5.30
C ARG A 72 -15.52 -2.09 3.94
N PHE A 73 -15.72 -3.41 3.91
CA PHE A 73 -15.98 -4.15 2.67
C PHE A 73 -17.33 -3.79 2.05
N VAL A 74 -18.39 -3.65 2.86
CA VAL A 74 -19.71 -3.20 2.36
C VAL A 74 -19.62 -1.80 1.76
N ILE A 75 -18.94 -0.87 2.43
CA ILE A 75 -18.72 0.50 1.90
C ILE A 75 -17.95 0.45 0.58
N TRP A 76 -16.90 -0.36 0.51
CA TRP A 76 -16.10 -0.51 -0.71
C TRP A 76 -16.91 -1.07 -1.87
N ASP A 77 -17.73 -2.09 -1.60
CA ASP A 77 -18.63 -2.68 -2.58
C ASP A 77 -19.65 -1.66 -3.11
N GLN A 78 -20.24 -0.84 -2.23
CA GLN A 78 -21.13 0.25 -2.65
C GLN A 78 -20.42 1.28 -3.54
N ILE A 79 -19.22 1.73 -3.17
CA ILE A 79 -18.45 2.71 -3.96
C ILE A 79 -18.06 2.14 -5.32
N THR A 80 -17.62 0.89 -5.37
CA THR A 80 -17.18 0.23 -6.61
C THR A 80 -18.35 -0.15 -7.51
N GLN A 81 -19.50 -0.56 -6.96
CA GLN A 81 -20.74 -0.74 -7.71
C GLN A 81 -21.33 0.59 -8.20
N ALA A 82 -21.21 1.67 -7.43
CA ALA A 82 -21.62 3.00 -7.88
C ALA A 82 -20.73 3.49 -9.04
N ALA A 83 -19.43 3.18 -9.01
CA ALA A 83 -18.50 3.51 -10.09
C ALA A 83 -18.68 2.65 -11.36
N SER A 84 -19.29 1.45 -11.25
CA SER A 84 -19.57 0.58 -12.40
C SER A 84 -20.90 0.87 -13.10
N ARG A 85 -21.75 1.73 -12.53
CA ARG A 85 -22.97 2.20 -13.20
C ARG A 85 -22.58 3.13 -14.36
N PRO A 86 -22.86 2.78 -15.62
CA PRO A 86 -22.62 3.70 -16.73
C PRO A 86 -23.48 4.93 -16.53
N THR A 87 -22.84 6.10 -16.39
CA THR A 87 -23.51 7.40 -16.50
C THR A 87 -24.24 7.42 -17.83
N THR A 88 -25.55 7.18 -17.79
CA THR A 88 -26.39 7.25 -18.99
C THR A 88 -26.49 8.73 -19.35
N ALA A 89 -26.02 9.06 -20.56
CA ALA A 89 -26.06 10.38 -21.16
C ALA A 89 -27.50 10.80 -21.51
#